data_AF-A0A2V6HJ08-F1
#
_entry.id   AF-A0A2V6HJ08-F1
#
_cell.length_a   1.000
_cell.length_b   1.000
_cell.length_c   1.000
_cell.angle_alpha   90.00
_cell.angle_beta   90.00
_cell.angle_gamma   90.00
#
_symmetry.space_group_name_H-M   'P 1'
#
loop_
_entity.id
_entity.type
_entity.pdbx_description
1 polymer ?
#
loop_
_entity_poly.entity_id
_entity_poly.type
_entity_poly.pdbx_seq_one_letter_code
_entity_poly.pdbx_strand_id
1 'polypeptide(L)'
;MTALLATMVDPNASYEIVGVLREVFGISDDELARFAQGDGYKFQIERRTKGRGLVAETLNLLTRIRETLPHQPLFSAVREIVRMTQLRERLRTLPGEEFGDSVNELEKLLSATAAAEAQQSSLADFALTLRRNFDKIRETEPAETDAIQLITAHKAKGSEWDAVIVPFLAREARLGGNIRYPLVIPSEQPFIAFDRSDRADLEEEMKKIQRQEMERLLYVALTRPRHTLVFALDSDFFRGKRGVHSDTQLKWLKADAGEANAQVVAAAPQEASACAETAAHHERRQPEPVPESLSALQLETGWIDVARQRAGTIIETVSPSQFAPEEEAASETPSTEEWIEIEPELRPPRIDNPATRYGVWWHDFIEQLAWRSQIKNWSETFDRNLAASPDVARSKREWKLLQDQIESGDGLAQQLRDSNLIRQEMPFFWSPSRTGRKSLEGIVDLALFNQKATEVFILDWKTNRIAADKIDILRDLYRPQMAAYW
;
A
#
# COMPACT_ATOMS: atom_id res chain seq x y z
N MET A 1 17.53 -3.49 0.40
CA MET A 1 18.80 -4.26 0.39
C MET A 1 18.57 -5.78 0.49
N THR A 2 17.71 -6.27 1.38
CA THR A 2 17.44 -7.72 1.55
C THR A 2 17.06 -8.43 0.26
N ALA A 3 16.10 -7.89 -0.50
CA ALA A 3 15.70 -8.42 -1.81
C ALA A 3 16.91 -8.49 -2.78
N LEU A 4 17.71 -7.43 -2.83
CA LEU A 4 18.92 -7.39 -3.67
C LEU A 4 19.91 -8.52 -3.32
N LEU A 5 20.17 -8.77 -2.03
CA LEU A 5 21.02 -9.91 -1.64
C LEU A 5 20.36 -11.26 -1.96
N ALA A 6 19.05 -11.38 -1.77
CA ALA A 6 18.30 -12.59 -2.08
C ALA A 6 18.40 -12.94 -3.58
N THR A 7 18.29 -11.96 -4.48
CA THR A 7 18.45 -12.18 -5.94
C THR A 7 19.85 -12.67 -6.32
N MET A 8 20.89 -12.23 -5.61
CA MET A 8 22.27 -12.68 -5.88
C MET A 8 22.46 -14.16 -5.49
N VAL A 9 21.72 -14.64 -4.49
CA VAL A 9 21.73 -16.02 -4.01
C VAL A 9 20.84 -16.91 -4.89
N ASP A 10 19.61 -16.50 -5.15
CA ASP A 10 18.67 -17.18 -6.04
C ASP A 10 18.47 -16.40 -7.35
N PRO A 11 19.22 -16.75 -8.41
CA PRO A 11 19.21 -16.00 -9.66
C PRO A 11 17.92 -16.18 -10.48
N ASN A 12 17.01 -17.07 -10.05
CA ASN A 12 15.73 -17.33 -10.72
C ASN A 12 14.52 -16.87 -9.88
N ALA A 13 14.75 -16.14 -8.78
CA ALA A 13 13.71 -15.54 -7.95
C ALA A 13 13.04 -14.35 -8.65
N SER A 14 12.23 -14.62 -9.67
CA SER A 14 11.61 -13.60 -10.53
C SER A 14 10.88 -12.50 -9.75
N TYR A 15 10.17 -12.85 -8.68
CA TYR A 15 9.49 -11.90 -7.81
C TYR A 15 10.46 -10.90 -7.14
N GLU A 16 11.52 -11.40 -6.51
CA GLU A 16 12.53 -10.55 -5.85
C GLU A 16 13.30 -9.72 -6.88
N ILE A 17 13.55 -10.29 -8.07
CA ILE A 17 14.21 -9.58 -9.18
C ILE A 17 13.34 -8.42 -9.66
N VAL A 18 12.04 -8.63 -9.87
CA VAL A 18 11.11 -7.56 -10.24
C VAL A 18 11.06 -6.48 -9.17
N GLY A 19 10.97 -6.86 -7.88
CA GLY A 19 11.02 -5.91 -6.77
C GLY A 19 12.31 -5.08 -6.75
N VAL A 20 13.47 -5.70 -7.02
CA VAL A 20 14.74 -4.97 -7.14
C VAL A 20 14.73 -4.00 -8.33
N LEU A 21 14.24 -4.43 -9.49
CA LEU A 21 14.18 -3.57 -10.69
C LEU A 21 13.26 -2.36 -10.46
N ARG A 22 12.10 -2.57 -9.82
CA ARG A 22 11.15 -1.51 -9.48
C ARG A 22 11.70 -0.58 -8.40
N GLU A 23 12.02 -1.12 -7.23
CA GLU A 23 12.32 -0.32 -6.03
C GLU A 23 13.75 0.22 -6.01
N VAL A 24 14.74 -0.56 -6.45
CA VAL A 24 16.15 -0.11 -6.43
C VAL A 24 16.48 0.67 -7.69
N PHE A 25 16.02 0.20 -8.85
CA PHE A 25 16.37 0.82 -10.12
C PHE A 25 15.35 1.85 -10.63
N GLY A 26 14.16 1.92 -10.03
CA GLY A 26 13.10 2.85 -10.43
C GLY A 26 12.51 2.51 -11.80
N ILE A 27 12.60 1.25 -12.23
CA ILE A 27 12.05 0.82 -13.51
C ILE A 27 10.53 0.72 -13.37
N SER A 28 9.81 1.37 -14.28
CA SER A 28 8.35 1.39 -14.25
C SER A 28 7.75 0.00 -14.48
N ASP A 29 6.58 -0.24 -13.88
CA ASP A 29 5.83 -1.49 -14.07
C ASP A 29 5.49 -1.75 -15.55
N ASP A 30 5.30 -0.70 -16.33
CA ASP A 30 5.08 -0.79 -17.77
C ASP A 30 6.32 -1.34 -18.53
N GLU A 31 7.52 -0.84 -18.23
CA GLU A 31 8.75 -1.37 -18.84
C GLU A 31 8.97 -2.84 -18.45
N LEU A 32 8.69 -3.18 -17.19
CA LEU A 32 8.77 -4.55 -16.69
C LEU A 32 7.76 -5.46 -17.41
N ALA A 33 6.50 -5.04 -17.53
CA ALA A 33 5.46 -5.79 -18.23
C ALA A 33 5.78 -5.99 -19.71
N ARG A 34 6.26 -4.95 -20.41
CA ARG A 34 6.70 -5.04 -21.82
C ARG A 34 7.85 -5.98 -22.02
N PHE A 35 8.79 -6.03 -21.08
CA PHE A 35 9.89 -6.98 -21.12
C PHE A 35 9.40 -8.41 -20.87
N ALA A 36 8.53 -8.60 -19.87
CA ALA A 36 7.98 -9.90 -19.50
C ALA A 36 7.15 -10.52 -20.63
N GLN A 37 6.26 -9.74 -21.26
CA GLN A 37 5.29 -10.24 -22.25
C GLN A 37 4.51 -11.46 -21.73
N GLY A 38 4.08 -11.41 -20.46
CA GLY A 38 3.40 -12.52 -19.78
C GLY A 38 4.31 -13.67 -19.32
N ASP A 39 5.61 -13.62 -19.60
CA ASP A 39 6.57 -14.64 -19.16
C ASP A 39 7.46 -14.11 -18.02
N GLY A 40 7.04 -14.42 -16.79
CA GLY A 40 7.77 -14.06 -15.58
C GLY A 40 9.15 -14.73 -15.46
N TYR A 41 9.41 -15.84 -16.16
CA TYR A 41 10.72 -16.51 -16.12
C TYR A 41 11.82 -15.75 -16.87
N LYS A 42 11.45 -14.69 -17.62
CA LYS A 42 12.43 -13.78 -18.22
C LYS A 42 13.18 -12.94 -17.17
N PHE A 43 12.59 -12.71 -16.00
CA PHE A 43 13.25 -12.07 -14.88
C PHE A 43 14.15 -13.07 -14.17
N GLN A 44 15.36 -13.19 -14.69
CA GLN A 44 16.40 -14.05 -14.16
C GLN A 44 17.76 -13.37 -14.35
N ILE A 45 18.71 -13.71 -13.48
CA ILE A 45 20.10 -13.22 -13.55
C ILE A 45 21.11 -14.36 -13.65
N GLU A 46 20.66 -15.59 -13.86
CA GLU A 46 21.48 -16.79 -14.03
C GLU A 46 22.30 -16.74 -15.32
N ARG A 47 21.70 -16.19 -16.38
CA ARG A 47 22.29 -16.01 -17.71
C ARG A 47 22.03 -14.61 -18.23
N ARG A 48 22.86 -14.16 -19.16
CA ARG A 48 22.66 -12.86 -19.82
C ARG A 48 21.34 -12.82 -20.57
N THR A 49 20.60 -11.74 -20.34
CA THR A 49 19.35 -11.44 -21.01
C THR A 49 19.63 -10.87 -22.39
N LYS A 50 19.06 -11.49 -23.43
CA LYS A 50 19.12 -10.99 -24.81
C LYS A 50 18.11 -9.86 -24.99
N GLY A 51 18.50 -8.82 -25.72
CA GLY A 51 17.64 -7.67 -26.01
C GLY A 51 18.36 -6.35 -25.78
N ARG A 52 17.63 -5.26 -26.04
CA ARG A 52 18.04 -3.88 -25.72
C ARG A 52 16.94 -3.24 -24.88
N GLY A 53 17.30 -2.25 -24.06
CA GLY A 53 16.36 -1.54 -23.19
C GLY A 53 16.70 -1.70 -21.71
N LEU A 54 16.11 -0.83 -20.89
CA LEU A 54 16.49 -0.61 -19.50
C LEU A 54 16.41 -1.89 -18.64
N VAL A 55 15.35 -2.70 -18.81
CA VAL A 55 15.18 -3.96 -18.08
C VAL A 55 16.29 -4.96 -18.43
N ALA A 56 16.55 -5.18 -19.72
CA ALA A 56 17.57 -6.12 -20.16
C ALA A 56 18.99 -5.65 -19.74
N GLU A 57 19.26 -4.36 -19.81
CA GLU A 57 20.53 -3.76 -19.39
C GLU A 57 20.76 -3.89 -17.88
N THR A 58 19.71 -3.67 -17.08
CA THR A 58 19.77 -3.81 -15.62
C THR A 58 19.86 -5.28 -15.20
N LEU A 59 19.13 -6.20 -15.82
CA LEU A 59 19.29 -7.64 -15.60
C LEU A 59 20.72 -8.09 -15.94
N ASN A 60 21.29 -7.59 -17.04
CA ASN A 60 22.68 -7.87 -17.41
C ASN A 60 23.70 -7.21 -16.46
N LEU A 61 23.37 -6.08 -15.83
CA LEU A 61 24.15 -5.51 -14.73
C LEU A 61 24.13 -6.46 -13.52
N LEU A 62 22.96 -6.92 -13.09
CA LEU A 62 22.82 -7.85 -11.97
C LEU A 62 23.51 -9.19 -12.24
N THR A 63 23.42 -9.74 -13.46
CA THR A 63 24.19 -10.92 -13.87
C THR A 63 25.69 -10.68 -13.75
N ARG A 64 26.20 -9.54 -14.23
CA ARG A 64 27.64 -9.19 -14.10
C ARG A 64 28.07 -9.07 -12.65
N ILE A 65 27.26 -8.43 -11.79
CA ILE A 65 27.53 -8.35 -10.35
C ILE A 65 27.67 -9.78 -9.81
N ARG A 66 26.68 -10.63 -10.07
CA ARG A 66 26.68 -12.03 -9.61
C ARG A 66 27.92 -12.80 -10.09
N GLU A 67 28.36 -12.62 -11.32
CA GLU A 67 29.57 -13.24 -11.89
C GLU A 67 30.85 -12.87 -11.12
N THR A 68 30.89 -11.70 -10.45
CA THR A 68 32.05 -11.26 -9.65
C THR A 68 32.07 -11.78 -8.22
N LEU A 69 30.92 -12.20 -7.68
CA LEU A 69 30.79 -12.58 -6.26
C LEU A 69 31.52 -13.88 -5.85
N PRO A 70 31.65 -14.91 -6.71
CA PRO A 70 32.35 -16.12 -6.33
C PRO A 70 33.74 -15.83 -5.77
N HIS A 71 34.10 -16.51 -4.68
CA HIS A 71 35.38 -16.39 -3.99
C HIS A 71 35.66 -15.06 -3.28
N GLN A 72 34.67 -14.15 -3.17
CA GLN A 72 34.80 -12.96 -2.33
C GLN A 72 34.33 -13.22 -0.89
N PRO A 73 34.99 -12.59 0.11
CA PRO A 73 34.44 -12.49 1.46
C PRO A 73 33.06 -11.80 1.45
N LEU A 74 32.17 -12.17 2.38
CA LEU A 74 30.80 -11.66 2.49
C LEU A 74 30.72 -10.13 2.47
N PHE A 75 31.53 -9.45 3.28
CA PHE A 75 31.53 -8.00 3.38
C PHE A 75 32.01 -7.36 2.06
N SER A 76 33.01 -7.95 1.41
CA SER A 76 33.49 -7.50 0.10
C SER A 76 32.41 -7.67 -0.97
N ALA A 77 31.74 -8.83 -0.99
CA ALA A 77 30.65 -9.12 -1.92
C ALA A 77 29.49 -8.14 -1.77
N VAL A 78 29.04 -7.87 -0.54
CA VAL A 78 27.96 -6.89 -0.28
C VAL A 78 28.39 -5.47 -0.64
N ARG A 79 29.62 -5.06 -0.31
CA ARG A 79 30.13 -3.74 -0.73
C ARG A 79 30.17 -3.61 -2.24
N GLU A 80 30.56 -4.66 -2.96
CA GLU A 80 30.59 -4.66 -4.42
C GLU A 80 29.18 -4.58 -5.02
N ILE A 81 28.21 -5.30 -4.45
CA ILE A 81 26.79 -5.18 -4.81
C ILE A 81 26.32 -3.73 -4.62
N VAL A 82 26.56 -3.12 -3.44
CA VAL A 82 26.18 -1.72 -3.15
C VAL A 82 26.83 -0.75 -4.12
N ARG A 83 28.12 -0.95 -4.43
CA ARG A 83 28.90 -0.10 -5.33
C ARG A 83 28.38 -0.19 -6.77
N MET A 84 28.22 -1.39 -7.30
CA MET A 84 27.82 -1.62 -8.69
C MET A 84 26.36 -1.27 -8.98
N THR A 85 25.48 -1.40 -7.98
CA THR A 85 24.07 -0.94 -8.08
C THR A 85 23.91 0.55 -7.81
N GLN A 86 24.96 1.23 -7.34
CA GLN A 86 24.93 2.61 -6.86
C GLN A 86 23.88 2.84 -5.77
N LEU A 87 23.57 1.81 -4.97
CA LEU A 87 22.49 1.85 -3.98
C LEU A 87 22.64 3.03 -3.01
N ARG A 88 23.87 3.30 -2.56
CA ARG A 88 24.14 4.42 -1.66
C ARG A 88 23.77 5.78 -2.26
N GLU A 89 24.13 6.00 -3.53
CA GLU A 89 23.84 7.27 -4.21
C GLU A 89 22.34 7.42 -4.45
N ARG A 90 21.65 6.32 -4.78
CA ARG A 90 20.19 6.30 -4.94
C ARG A 90 19.48 6.65 -3.63
N LEU A 91 19.91 6.08 -2.50
CA LEU A 91 19.32 6.41 -1.19
C LEU A 91 19.53 7.89 -0.81
N ARG A 92 20.66 8.51 -1.20
CA ARG A 92 20.90 9.95 -0.98
C ARG A 92 19.96 10.86 -1.75
N THR A 93 19.34 10.37 -2.83
CA THR A 93 18.40 11.17 -3.63
C THR A 93 16.97 11.15 -3.10
N LEU A 94 16.68 10.28 -2.12
CA LEU A 94 15.35 10.18 -1.54
C LEU A 94 15.06 11.38 -0.62
N PRO A 95 13.81 11.89 -0.58
CA PRO A 95 13.41 12.94 0.35
C PRO A 95 13.57 12.48 1.81
N GLY A 96 14.36 13.21 2.60
CA GLY A 96 14.59 12.87 4.01
C GLY A 96 13.32 12.92 4.87
N GLU A 97 12.35 13.78 4.52
CA GLU A 97 11.06 13.92 5.24
C GLU A 97 10.22 12.63 5.17
N GLU A 98 10.31 11.87 4.07
CA GLU A 98 9.54 10.65 3.87
C GLU A 98 10.34 9.39 4.25
N PHE A 99 11.66 9.39 4.01
CA PHE A 99 12.50 8.19 4.08
C PHE A 99 13.56 8.21 5.19
N GLY A 100 13.58 9.25 6.03
CA GLY A 100 14.53 9.43 7.13
C GLY A 100 16.00 9.35 6.68
N ASP A 101 16.89 8.95 7.60
CA ASP A 101 18.30 8.71 7.27
C ASP A 101 18.55 7.31 6.68
N SER A 102 18.04 7.12 5.47
CA SER A 102 18.22 5.88 4.69
C SER A 102 19.69 5.50 4.45
N VAL A 103 20.62 6.46 4.49
CA VAL A 103 22.06 6.19 4.33
C VAL A 103 22.65 5.57 5.59
N ASN A 104 22.26 6.06 6.76
CA ASN A 104 22.62 5.46 8.03
C ASN A 104 22.06 4.04 8.18
N GLU A 105 20.83 3.79 7.71
CA GLU A 105 20.27 2.43 7.64
C GLU A 105 21.13 1.48 6.79
N LEU A 106 21.63 1.95 5.64
CA LEU A 106 22.56 1.18 4.83
C LEU A 106 23.88 0.91 5.57
N GLU A 107 24.41 1.86 6.33
CA GLU A 107 25.63 1.67 7.14
C GLU A 107 25.44 0.65 8.25
N LYS A 108 24.30 0.66 8.94
CA LYS A 108 23.96 -0.36 9.95
C LYS A 108 23.91 -1.75 9.32
N LEU A 109 23.35 -1.87 8.13
CA LEU A 109 23.32 -3.12 7.38
C LEU A 109 24.71 -3.58 6.92
N LEU A 110 25.59 -2.67 6.52
CA LEU A 110 26.99 -2.99 6.22
C LEU A 110 27.75 -3.43 7.48
N SER A 111 27.52 -2.79 8.62
CA SER A 111 28.06 -3.21 9.91
C SER A 111 27.59 -4.62 10.30
N ALA A 112 26.28 -4.91 10.16
CA ALA A 112 25.72 -6.24 10.38
C ALA A 112 26.31 -7.29 9.42
N THR A 113 26.64 -6.90 8.19
CA THR A 113 27.33 -7.77 7.22
C THR A 113 28.74 -8.12 7.70
N ALA A 114 29.51 -7.14 8.22
CA ALA A 114 30.85 -7.39 8.77
C ALA A 114 30.79 -8.32 10.00
N ALA A 115 29.79 -8.14 10.87
CA ALA A 115 29.58 -9.01 12.01
C ALA A 115 29.22 -10.45 11.60
N ALA A 116 28.39 -10.61 10.57
CA ALA A 116 28.04 -11.92 10.02
C ALA A 116 29.25 -12.61 9.37
N GLU A 117 30.12 -11.86 8.69
CA GLU A 117 31.38 -12.38 8.12
C GLU A 117 32.32 -12.88 9.22
N ALA A 118 32.45 -12.14 10.34
CA ALA A 118 33.23 -12.57 11.49
C ALA A 118 32.71 -13.88 12.11
N GLN A 119 31.42 -14.16 11.96
CA GLN A 119 30.77 -15.42 12.34
C GLN A 119 30.81 -16.49 11.23
N GLN A 120 31.61 -16.28 10.18
CA GLN A 120 31.78 -17.19 9.05
C GLN A 120 30.49 -17.46 8.26
N SER A 121 29.53 -16.54 8.29
CA SER A 121 28.29 -16.65 7.50
C SER A 121 28.58 -16.45 6.02
N SER A 122 27.95 -17.28 5.17
CA SER A 122 27.96 -17.05 3.71
C SER A 122 26.96 -15.96 3.31
N LEU A 123 27.04 -15.49 2.06
CA LEU A 123 26.03 -14.57 1.48
C LEU A 123 24.62 -15.18 1.52
N ALA A 124 24.51 -16.49 1.29
CA ALA A 124 23.24 -17.21 1.36
C ALA A 124 22.69 -17.25 2.78
N ASP A 125 23.53 -17.55 3.78
CA ASP A 125 23.13 -17.59 5.18
C ASP A 125 22.71 -16.21 5.69
N PHE A 126 23.46 -15.17 5.30
CA PHE A 126 23.14 -13.80 5.68
C PHE A 126 21.83 -13.33 5.04
N ALA A 127 21.62 -13.55 3.75
CA ALA A 127 20.35 -13.22 3.07
C ALA A 127 19.15 -13.96 3.69
N LEU A 128 19.31 -15.25 4.03
CA LEU A 128 18.28 -16.03 4.71
C LEU A 128 17.99 -15.49 6.12
N THR A 129 19.04 -15.09 6.85
CA THR A 129 18.91 -14.49 8.19
C THR A 129 18.16 -13.16 8.13
N LEU A 130 18.45 -12.30 7.16
CA LEU A 130 17.71 -11.06 6.93
C LEU A 130 16.23 -11.33 6.62
N ARG A 131 15.92 -12.30 5.75
CA ARG A 131 14.52 -12.67 5.45
C ARG A 131 13.78 -13.23 6.66
N ARG A 132 14.42 -14.12 7.44
CA ARG A 132 13.82 -14.69 8.67
C ARG A 132 13.58 -13.66 9.77
N ASN A 133 14.38 -12.60 9.77
CA ASN A 133 14.28 -11.54 10.76
C ASN A 133 13.43 -10.35 10.27
N PHE A 134 12.76 -10.45 9.12
CA PHE A 134 11.93 -9.37 8.59
C PHE A 134 10.81 -8.98 9.56
N ASP A 135 10.17 -9.98 10.18
CA ASP A 135 9.08 -9.78 11.16
C ASP A 135 9.59 -9.55 12.59
N LYS A 136 10.91 -9.54 12.81
CA LYS A 136 11.44 -9.32 14.15
C LYS A 136 11.28 -7.85 14.52
N ILE A 137 10.80 -7.65 15.75
CA ILE A 137 10.74 -6.33 16.38
C ILE A 137 12.14 -5.73 16.35
N ARG A 138 12.29 -4.60 15.67
CA ARG A 138 13.53 -3.82 15.63
C ARG A 138 13.80 -3.21 17.00
N GLU A 139 15.06 -3.10 17.36
CA GLU A 139 15.46 -2.30 18.51
C GLU A 139 15.04 -0.85 18.29
N THR A 140 14.59 -0.19 19.35
CA THR A 140 14.10 1.18 19.25
C THR A 140 15.29 2.09 19.04
N GLU A 141 15.28 2.84 17.95
CA GLU A 141 16.30 3.83 17.68
C GLU A 141 16.13 5.05 18.59
N PRO A 142 17.23 5.77 18.89
CA PRO A 142 17.09 7.08 19.50
C PRO A 142 16.23 7.96 18.59
N ALA A 143 15.23 8.60 19.20
CA ALA A 143 14.30 9.41 18.45
C ALA A 143 15.01 10.58 17.74
N GLU A 144 14.60 10.84 16.51
CA GLU A 144 15.02 12.03 15.78
C GLU A 144 14.59 13.31 16.54
N THR A 145 15.40 14.36 16.42
CA THR A 145 15.23 15.57 17.25
C THR A 145 13.97 16.37 16.89
N ASP A 146 13.49 16.24 15.65
CA ASP A 146 12.36 17.02 15.11
C ASP A 146 11.23 16.12 14.55
N ALA A 147 11.02 14.96 15.19
CA ALA A 147 10.00 14.00 14.77
C ALA A 147 8.97 13.71 15.88
N ILE A 148 7.73 13.43 15.46
CA ILE A 148 6.69 12.92 16.36
C ILE A 148 7.02 11.46 16.69
N GLN A 149 7.18 11.17 17.98
CA GLN A 149 7.51 9.83 18.44
C GLN A 149 6.25 9.00 18.66
N LEU A 150 6.09 7.91 17.90
CA LEU A 150 5.07 6.91 18.15
C LEU A 150 5.62 5.82 19.08
N ILE A 151 5.17 5.81 20.34
CA ILE A 151 5.67 4.89 21.37
C ILE A 151 4.52 4.18 22.09
N THR A 152 4.76 2.94 22.52
CA THR A 152 3.80 2.20 23.34
C THR A 152 3.89 2.67 24.80
N ALA A 153 2.76 2.62 25.53
CA ALA A 153 2.72 2.98 26.95
C ALA A 153 3.74 2.21 27.81
N HIS A 154 4.04 0.95 27.45
CA HIS A 154 5.08 0.15 28.08
C HIS A 154 6.47 0.78 27.94
N LYS A 155 6.86 1.17 26.72
CA LYS A 155 8.16 1.78 26.43
C LYS A 155 8.24 3.22 26.97
N ALA A 156 7.10 3.87 27.21
CA ALA A 156 7.06 5.22 27.74
C ALA A 156 7.44 5.33 29.23
N LYS A 157 7.42 4.22 29.98
CA LYS A 157 7.71 4.20 31.41
C LYS A 157 9.13 4.72 31.70
N GLY A 158 9.23 5.72 32.57
CA GLY A 158 10.51 6.33 32.95
C GLY A 158 11.01 7.41 31.99
N SER A 159 10.30 7.62 30.87
CA SER A 159 10.52 8.75 29.96
C SER A 159 9.43 9.80 30.15
N GLU A 160 9.68 11.01 29.66
CA GLU A 160 8.77 12.16 29.73
C GLU A 160 8.88 12.99 28.46
N TRP A 161 7.77 13.63 28.06
CA TRP A 161 7.69 14.50 26.89
C TRP A 161 7.01 15.81 27.26
N ASP A 162 7.30 16.87 26.50
CA ASP A 162 6.66 18.17 26.70
C ASP A 162 5.15 18.10 26.44
N ALA A 163 4.76 17.35 25.39
CA ALA A 163 3.38 17.06 25.04
C ALA A 163 3.18 15.57 24.76
N VAL A 164 2.04 15.01 25.19
CA VAL A 164 1.65 13.62 24.92
C VAL A 164 0.23 13.58 24.38
N ILE A 165 0.04 12.88 23.27
CA ILE A 165 -1.28 12.62 22.68
C ILE A 165 -1.65 11.17 22.95
N VAL A 166 -2.83 10.94 23.53
CA VAL A 166 -3.34 9.60 23.80
C VAL A 166 -4.56 9.33 22.91
N PRO A 167 -4.38 8.57 21.82
CA PRO A 167 -5.47 8.18 20.91
C PRO A 167 -6.11 6.85 21.34
N PHE A 168 -7.20 6.46 20.67
CA PHE A 168 -7.78 5.12 20.77
C PHE A 168 -8.40 4.78 22.12
N LEU A 169 -8.91 5.78 22.84
CA LEU A 169 -9.53 5.59 24.15
C LEU A 169 -10.87 4.84 24.06
N ALA A 170 -11.66 5.05 23.01
CA ALA A 170 -12.93 4.36 22.82
C ALA A 170 -12.79 3.03 22.04
N ARG A 171 -11.59 2.71 21.57
CA ARG A 171 -11.30 1.44 20.90
C ARG A 171 -11.35 0.30 21.92
N GLU A 172 -12.03 -0.78 21.56
CA GLU A 172 -12.10 -1.98 22.40
C GLU A 172 -10.70 -2.56 22.62
N ALA A 173 -10.31 -2.71 23.89
CA ALA A 173 -8.99 -3.19 24.30
C ALA A 173 -8.80 -4.71 24.08
N ARG A 174 -9.81 -5.41 23.52
CA ARG A 174 -9.81 -6.84 23.20
C ARG A 174 -9.09 -7.67 24.27
N LEU A 175 -9.60 -7.59 25.50
CA LEU A 175 -9.08 -8.32 26.64
C LEU A 175 -9.18 -9.83 26.36
N GLY A 176 -8.04 -10.45 26.03
CA GLY A 176 -7.94 -11.86 25.69
C GLY A 176 -8.03 -12.13 24.20
N GLY A 177 -7.06 -11.59 23.42
CA GLY A 177 -6.89 -11.79 21.97
C GLY A 177 -6.88 -13.26 21.50
N ASN A 178 -6.38 -13.55 20.31
CA ASN A 178 -6.44 -14.91 19.75
C ASN A 178 -5.56 -15.88 20.56
N ILE A 179 -6.12 -16.47 21.63
CA ILE A 179 -5.42 -17.34 22.57
C ILE A 179 -5.08 -18.64 21.86
N ARG A 180 -3.78 -18.90 21.74
CA ARG A 180 -3.27 -20.19 21.27
C ARG A 180 -3.11 -21.13 22.46
N TYR A 181 -3.59 -22.35 22.29
CA TYR A 181 -3.45 -23.42 23.26
C TYR A 181 -2.26 -24.34 22.92
N PRO A 182 -1.63 -24.98 23.91
CA PRO A 182 -1.93 -24.89 25.34
C PRO A 182 -1.46 -23.56 25.96
N LEU A 183 -2.24 -23.04 26.92
CA LEU A 183 -1.97 -21.77 27.61
C LEU A 183 -1.59 -22.05 29.07
N VAL A 184 -0.45 -21.50 29.50
CA VAL A 184 -0.07 -21.51 30.93
C VAL A 184 -0.69 -20.29 31.61
N ILE A 185 -1.52 -20.53 32.62
CA ILE A 185 -2.12 -19.50 33.45
C ILE A 185 -1.29 -19.38 34.74
N PRO A 186 -0.54 -18.28 34.93
CA PRO A 186 0.21 -18.06 36.15
C PRO A 186 -0.74 -17.74 37.31
N SER A 187 -0.71 -18.57 38.35
CA SER A 187 -1.41 -18.39 39.62
C SER A 187 -0.56 -19.00 40.75
N GLU A 188 -1.04 -19.01 42.00
CA GLU A 188 -0.35 -19.69 43.11
C GLU A 188 -0.10 -21.20 42.83
N GLN A 189 -0.94 -21.82 41.99
CA GLN A 189 -0.72 -23.14 41.42
C GLN A 189 -0.85 -23.07 39.89
N PRO A 190 0.27 -23.02 39.14
CA PRO A 190 0.23 -22.80 37.71
C PRO A 190 -0.60 -23.88 37.01
N PHE A 191 -1.58 -23.44 36.24
CA PHE A 191 -2.52 -24.30 35.52
C PHE A 191 -2.27 -24.24 34.02
N ILE A 192 -2.32 -25.38 33.35
CA ILE A 192 -2.20 -25.46 31.89
C ILE A 192 -3.58 -25.74 31.33
N ALA A 193 -4.14 -24.75 30.63
CA ALA A 193 -5.38 -24.91 29.88
C ALA A 193 -5.05 -25.48 28.49
N PHE A 194 -5.69 -26.58 28.11
CA PHE A 194 -5.56 -27.18 26.79
C PHE A 194 -6.65 -26.70 25.83
N ASP A 195 -7.80 -26.27 26.36
CA ASP A 195 -8.87 -25.69 25.57
C ASP A 195 -9.68 -24.60 26.31
N ARG A 196 -10.79 -24.17 25.72
CA ARG A 196 -11.65 -23.13 26.27
C ARG A 196 -12.44 -23.56 27.50
N SER A 197 -12.77 -24.84 27.63
CA SER A 197 -13.53 -25.36 28.77
C SER A 197 -12.71 -25.32 30.05
N ASP A 198 -11.41 -25.58 29.95
CA ASP A 198 -10.45 -25.53 31.07
C ASP A 198 -10.32 -24.13 31.72
N ARG A 199 -10.71 -23.06 31.01
CA ARG A 199 -10.62 -21.67 31.49
C ARG A 199 -11.96 -21.02 31.80
N ALA A 200 -13.09 -21.71 31.64
CA ALA A 200 -14.41 -21.08 31.78
C ALA A 200 -14.57 -20.39 33.14
N ASP A 201 -14.06 -21.03 34.20
CA ASP A 201 -14.10 -20.51 35.57
C ASP A 201 -13.04 -19.43 35.85
N LEU A 202 -12.03 -19.30 34.98
CA LEU A 202 -10.91 -18.36 35.13
C LEU A 202 -11.02 -17.14 34.20
N GLU A 203 -11.98 -17.13 33.27
CA GLU A 203 -12.08 -16.09 32.23
C GLU A 203 -12.31 -14.70 32.84
N GLU A 204 -13.15 -14.60 33.86
CA GLU A 204 -13.41 -13.34 34.58
C GLU A 204 -12.19 -12.85 35.36
N GLU A 205 -11.46 -13.76 36.01
CA GLU A 205 -10.24 -13.41 36.74
C GLU A 205 -9.14 -12.94 35.77
N MET A 206 -8.96 -13.63 34.65
CA MET A 206 -8.04 -13.24 33.59
C MET A 206 -8.39 -11.87 33.00
N LYS A 207 -9.68 -11.63 32.69
CA LYS A 207 -10.15 -10.31 32.21
C LYS A 207 -9.87 -9.22 33.24
N LYS A 208 -10.10 -9.49 34.52
CA LYS A 208 -9.81 -8.55 35.60
C LYS A 208 -8.33 -8.21 35.69
N ILE A 209 -7.44 -9.21 35.61
CA ILE A 209 -5.98 -8.99 35.62
C ILE A 209 -5.55 -8.15 34.40
N GLN A 210 -6.01 -8.51 33.21
CA GLN A 210 -5.68 -7.77 31.98
C GLN A 210 -6.21 -6.34 32.02
N ARG A 211 -7.42 -6.14 32.56
CA ARG A 211 -7.99 -4.82 32.78
C ARG A 211 -7.13 -4.00 33.75
N GLN A 212 -6.72 -4.56 34.89
CA GLN A 212 -5.87 -3.87 35.86
C GLN A 212 -4.52 -3.46 35.25
N GLU A 213 -3.91 -4.33 34.45
CA GLU A 213 -2.67 -3.98 33.75
C GLU A 213 -2.91 -2.88 32.71
N MET A 214 -4.02 -2.91 31.97
CA MET A 214 -4.35 -1.86 31.02
C MET A 214 -4.67 -0.53 31.69
N GLU A 215 -5.35 -0.53 32.84
CA GLU A 215 -5.56 0.66 33.68
C GLU A 215 -4.23 1.24 34.17
N ARG A 216 -3.26 0.38 34.54
CA ARG A 216 -1.90 0.81 34.90
C ARG A 216 -1.15 1.41 33.72
N LEU A 217 -1.26 0.83 32.52
CA LEU A 217 -0.63 1.37 31.32
C LEU A 217 -1.23 2.71 30.91
N LEU A 218 -2.55 2.85 31.03
CA LEU A 218 -3.22 4.12 30.83
C LEU A 218 -2.71 5.16 31.83
N TYR A 219 -2.63 4.82 33.12
CA TYR A 219 -2.02 5.70 34.12
C TYR A 219 -0.60 6.11 33.73
N VAL A 220 0.24 5.18 33.28
CA VAL A 220 1.59 5.50 32.80
C VAL A 220 1.51 6.53 31.68
N ALA A 221 0.71 6.29 30.63
CA ALA A 221 0.57 7.20 29.49
C ALA A 221 0.11 8.61 29.92
N LEU A 222 -0.88 8.71 30.81
CA LEU A 222 -1.46 9.98 31.26
C LEU A 222 -0.53 10.80 32.16
N THR A 223 0.49 10.18 32.77
CA THR A 223 1.48 10.88 33.59
C THR A 223 2.84 11.04 32.90
N ARG A 224 2.94 10.79 31.60
CA ARG A 224 4.14 11.08 30.80
C ARG A 224 4.30 12.56 30.37
N PRO A 225 3.23 13.37 30.15
CA PRO A 225 3.41 14.74 29.70
C PRO A 225 3.87 15.67 30.83
N ARG A 226 4.78 16.60 30.51
CA ARG A 226 5.22 17.67 31.41
C ARG A 226 4.29 18.87 31.37
N HIS A 227 3.83 19.23 30.18
CA HIS A 227 3.13 20.50 29.97
C HIS A 227 1.75 20.31 29.35
N THR A 228 1.63 19.42 28.34
CA THR A 228 0.38 19.26 27.58
C THR A 228 -0.03 17.80 27.46
N LEU A 229 -1.25 17.48 27.90
CA LEU A 229 -1.90 16.18 27.67
C LEU A 229 -3.06 16.38 26.70
N VAL A 230 -3.07 15.63 25.60
CA VAL A 230 -4.15 15.66 24.61
C VAL A 230 -4.87 14.31 24.62
N PHE A 231 -6.18 14.35 24.82
CA PHE A 231 -7.07 13.21 24.61
C PHE A 231 -7.64 13.29 23.20
N ALA A 232 -7.26 12.36 22.32
CA ALA A 232 -7.91 12.21 21.02
C ALA A 232 -9.17 11.35 21.21
N LEU A 233 -10.28 12.00 21.53
CA LEU A 233 -11.58 11.34 21.75
C LEU A 233 -12.13 10.85 20.41
N ASP A 234 -12.32 9.55 20.31
CA ASP A 234 -12.70 8.84 19.09
C ASP A 234 -13.95 7.99 19.28
N SER A 235 -14.78 8.37 20.26
CA SER A 235 -16.00 7.64 20.59
C SER A 235 -16.93 7.47 19.40
N ASP A 236 -17.00 8.46 18.50
CA ASP A 236 -17.89 8.38 17.33
C ASP A 236 -17.42 7.35 16.28
N PHE A 237 -16.11 7.06 16.19
CA PHE A 237 -15.57 6.03 15.29
C PHE A 237 -15.81 4.61 15.81
N PHE A 238 -15.80 4.43 17.15
CA PHE A 238 -15.86 3.11 17.78
C PHE A 238 -17.19 2.81 18.48
N ARG A 239 -18.18 3.73 18.42
CA ARG A 239 -19.51 3.53 19.01
C ARG A 239 -20.27 2.45 18.22
N GLY A 240 -20.66 1.38 18.91
CA GLY A 240 -21.55 0.36 18.37
C GLY A 240 -23.04 0.72 18.52
N LYS A 241 -23.93 -0.17 18.06
CA LYS A 241 -25.39 0.00 18.20
C LYS A 241 -25.89 0.21 19.64
N ARG A 242 -25.10 -0.21 20.65
CA ARG A 242 -25.43 -0.10 22.08
C ARG A 242 -24.56 0.92 22.83
N GLY A 243 -23.81 1.77 22.10
CA GLY A 243 -22.85 2.70 22.70
C GLY A 243 -21.41 2.20 22.63
N VAL A 244 -20.52 2.81 23.42
CA VAL A 244 -19.10 2.43 23.55
C VAL A 244 -19.00 1.13 24.36
N HIS A 245 -18.12 0.21 23.94
CA HIS A 245 -17.92 -1.08 24.61
C HIS A 245 -17.38 -0.91 26.04
N SER A 246 -17.75 -1.80 26.96
CA SER A 246 -17.34 -1.75 28.37
C SER A 246 -15.84 -1.90 28.59
N ASP A 247 -15.18 -2.62 27.68
CA ASP A 247 -13.74 -2.92 27.73
C ASP A 247 -12.95 -1.91 26.90
N THR A 248 -13.14 -0.63 27.21
CA THR A 248 -12.45 0.50 26.58
C THR A 248 -11.79 1.36 27.65
N GLN A 249 -10.68 1.99 27.30
CA GLN A 249 -9.97 2.89 28.22
C GLN A 249 -10.84 4.09 28.61
N LEU A 250 -11.70 4.57 27.69
CA LEU A 250 -12.68 5.62 27.95
C LEU A 250 -13.67 5.23 29.06
N LYS A 251 -14.20 4.00 29.02
CA LYS A 251 -15.11 3.47 30.05
C LYS A 251 -14.40 3.29 31.39
N TRP A 252 -13.14 2.86 31.40
CA TRP A 252 -12.39 2.71 32.65
C TRP A 252 -12.02 4.06 33.27
N LEU A 253 -11.82 5.09 32.46
CA LEU A 253 -11.73 6.48 32.93
C LEU A 253 -13.07 7.06 33.39
N LYS A 254 -14.19 6.34 33.25
CA LYS A 254 -15.54 6.82 33.53
C LYS A 254 -15.86 8.12 32.79
N ALA A 255 -15.40 8.21 31.55
CA ALA A 255 -15.46 9.41 30.72
C ALA A 255 -16.49 9.33 29.57
N ASP A 256 -17.29 8.26 29.49
CA ASP A 256 -18.37 8.16 28.51
C ASP A 256 -19.63 8.92 28.97
N ALA A 257 -20.58 9.12 28.07
CA ALA A 257 -21.82 9.87 28.33
C ALA A 257 -22.55 9.38 29.60
N GLY A 258 -22.79 10.31 30.53
CA GLY A 258 -23.48 10.03 31.80
C GLY A 258 -22.59 9.48 32.92
N GLU A 259 -21.28 9.35 32.69
CA GLU A 259 -20.32 8.90 33.71
C GLU A 259 -19.67 10.07 34.45
N ALA A 260 -19.04 9.77 35.59
CA ALA A 260 -18.58 10.76 36.55
C ALA A 260 -17.56 11.77 35.99
N ASN A 261 -16.70 11.35 35.07
CA ASN A 261 -15.63 12.18 34.53
C ASN A 261 -15.98 12.76 33.15
N ALA A 262 -17.17 12.46 32.60
CA ALA A 262 -17.59 12.93 31.27
C ALA A 262 -17.57 14.45 31.15
N GLN A 263 -18.07 15.15 32.19
CA GLN A 263 -18.09 16.62 32.21
C GLN A 263 -16.69 17.23 32.30
N VAL A 264 -15.77 16.58 33.03
CA VAL A 264 -14.38 17.04 33.17
C VAL A 264 -13.66 16.93 31.83
N VAL A 265 -13.82 15.80 31.14
CA VAL A 265 -13.23 15.58 29.81
C VAL A 265 -13.87 16.51 28.77
N ALA A 266 -15.19 16.70 28.80
CA ALA A 266 -15.88 17.61 27.89
C ALA A 266 -15.57 19.10 28.13
N ALA A 267 -15.18 19.47 29.35
CA ALA A 267 -14.76 20.83 29.69
C ALA A 267 -13.31 21.13 29.29
N ALA A 268 -12.55 20.14 28.82
CA ALA A 268 -11.21 20.37 28.31
C ALA A 268 -11.26 21.27 27.06
N PRO A 269 -10.31 22.20 26.89
CA PRO A 269 -10.22 23.03 25.70
C PRO A 269 -10.12 22.16 24.43
N GLN A 270 -10.95 22.46 23.43
CA GLN A 270 -10.93 21.75 22.14
C GLN A 270 -9.90 22.34 21.18
N GLU A 271 -9.61 23.63 21.31
CA GLU A 271 -8.57 24.30 20.53
C GLU A 271 -7.21 24.09 21.21
N ALA A 272 -6.24 23.57 20.46
CA ALA A 272 -4.88 23.42 20.94
C ALA A 272 -4.25 24.80 21.15
N SER A 273 -3.90 25.13 22.40
CA SER A 273 -3.14 26.33 22.74
C SER A 273 -1.69 26.00 23.00
N ALA A 274 -0.76 26.82 22.50
CA ALA A 274 0.66 26.64 22.78
C ALA A 274 0.96 26.80 24.28
N CYS A 275 1.73 25.87 24.86
CA CYS A 275 2.23 26.03 26.21
C CYS A 275 3.42 27.02 26.21
N ALA A 276 3.28 28.14 26.91
CA ALA A 276 4.30 29.18 26.96
C ALA A 276 5.64 28.69 27.52
N GLU A 277 5.62 27.77 28.49
CA GLU A 277 6.85 27.18 29.07
C GLU A 277 7.59 26.34 28.04
N THR A 278 6.85 25.50 27.30
CA THR A 278 7.40 24.68 26.21
C THR A 278 7.94 25.56 25.10
N ALA A 279 7.16 26.53 24.63
CA ALA A 279 7.59 27.47 23.59
C ALA A 279 8.88 28.21 23.99
N ALA A 280 8.95 28.75 25.21
CA ALA A 280 10.14 29.41 25.72
C ALA A 280 11.33 28.46 25.89
N HIS A 281 11.11 27.17 26.21
CA HIS A 281 12.17 26.16 26.25
C HIS A 281 12.75 25.91 24.85
N HIS A 282 11.89 25.71 23.84
CA HIS A 282 12.30 25.48 22.46
C HIS A 282 12.98 26.72 21.83
N GLU A 283 12.50 27.94 22.10
CA GLU A 283 13.16 29.17 21.66
C GLU A 283 14.59 29.32 22.22
N ARG A 284 14.83 28.87 23.46
CA ARG A 284 16.17 28.86 24.08
C ARG A 284 17.07 27.77 23.55
N ARG A 285 16.48 26.65 23.10
CA ARG A 285 17.16 25.54 22.45
C ARG A 285 17.38 25.89 20.98
N GLN A 286 18.29 26.82 20.69
CA GLN A 286 18.78 26.96 19.32
C GLN A 286 19.37 25.59 18.92
N PRO A 287 18.85 24.93 17.86
CA PRO A 287 19.53 23.76 17.33
C PRO A 287 20.94 24.21 16.95
N GLU A 288 21.96 23.55 17.49
CA GLU A 288 23.31 23.72 16.97
C GLU A 288 23.22 23.43 15.47
N PRO A 289 23.53 24.39 14.58
CA PRO A 289 23.52 24.11 13.16
C PRO A 289 24.61 23.08 12.94
N VAL A 290 24.23 21.81 12.78
CA VAL A 290 25.13 20.81 12.23
C VAL A 290 25.42 21.31 10.82
N PRO A 291 26.66 21.70 10.49
CA PRO A 291 26.93 22.20 9.16
C PRO A 291 26.73 21.08 8.15
N GLU A 292 25.61 21.10 7.43
CA GLU A 292 25.36 20.27 6.22
C GLU A 292 26.32 20.60 5.07
N SER A 293 27.23 21.54 5.29
CA SER A 293 28.21 21.98 4.33
C SER A 293 29.34 20.95 4.17
N LEU A 294 29.10 19.94 3.34
CA LEU A 294 30.15 19.25 2.56
C LEU A 294 30.74 20.16 1.45
N SER A 295 30.77 21.49 1.64
CA SER A 295 31.33 22.44 0.67
C SER A 295 32.84 22.29 0.44
N ALA A 296 33.51 21.43 1.22
CA ALA A 296 34.89 21.02 0.96
C ALA A 296 35.03 20.10 -0.28
N LEU A 297 33.93 19.59 -0.84
CA LEU A 297 33.94 18.88 -2.12
C LEU A 297 33.30 19.77 -3.20
N GLN A 298 34.14 20.47 -3.96
CA GLN A 298 33.73 21.06 -5.23
C GLN A 298 33.24 19.92 -6.15
N LEU A 299 31.93 19.71 -6.22
CA LEU A 299 31.31 18.86 -7.23
C LEU A 299 31.22 19.68 -8.53
N GLU A 300 32.08 19.33 -9.49
CA GLU A 300 32.01 19.86 -10.86
C GLU A 300 30.64 19.50 -11.48
N THR A 301 29.69 20.45 -11.45
CA THR A 301 28.30 20.20 -11.87
C THR A 301 27.92 21.10 -13.04
N GLY A 302 28.07 20.57 -14.26
CA GLY A 302 27.42 21.12 -15.47
C GLY A 302 26.11 20.41 -15.86
N TRP A 303 25.76 19.30 -15.17
CA TRP A 303 24.75 18.35 -15.64
C TRP A 303 23.37 18.54 -14.99
N ILE A 304 23.30 19.22 -13.83
CA ILE A 304 22.06 19.47 -13.08
C ILE A 304 21.17 20.49 -13.81
N ASP A 305 21.75 21.54 -14.36
CA ASP A 305 21.01 22.56 -15.12
C ASP A 305 20.43 21.99 -16.42
N VAL A 306 21.18 21.10 -17.07
CA VAL A 306 20.73 20.36 -18.27
C VAL A 306 19.55 19.44 -17.93
N ALA A 307 19.56 18.80 -16.76
CA ALA A 307 18.47 17.93 -16.31
C ALA A 307 17.18 18.72 -16.03
N ARG A 308 17.26 19.87 -15.34
CA ARG A 308 16.08 20.74 -15.11
C ARG A 308 15.49 21.26 -16.40
N GLN A 309 16.33 21.66 -17.35
CA GLN A 309 15.85 22.15 -18.65
C GLN A 309 15.14 21.06 -19.46
N ARG A 310 15.58 19.80 -19.35
CA ARG A 310 14.91 18.65 -19.99
C ARG A 310 13.61 18.25 -19.30
N ALA A 311 13.53 18.33 -17.98
CA ALA A 311 12.30 18.01 -17.24
C ALA A 311 11.12 18.91 -17.65
N GLY A 312 11.38 20.19 -17.93
CA GLY A 312 10.36 21.13 -18.43
C GLY A 312 9.86 20.88 -19.86
N THR A 313 10.36 19.86 -20.55
CA THR A 313 9.92 19.46 -21.90
C THR A 313 9.03 18.22 -21.93
N ILE A 314 8.78 17.61 -20.78
CA ILE A 314 7.93 16.41 -20.63
C ILE A 314 6.46 16.81 -20.74
N ILE A 315 5.67 16.05 -21.50
CA ILE A 315 4.23 16.26 -21.70
C ILE A 315 3.48 15.72 -20.48
N GLU A 316 2.60 16.53 -19.88
CA GLU A 316 1.73 16.09 -18.79
C GLU A 316 0.56 15.29 -19.36
N THR A 317 0.30 14.08 -18.84
CA THR A 317 -0.84 13.25 -19.26
C THR A 317 -1.96 13.24 -18.23
N VAL A 318 -3.21 13.20 -18.70
CA VAL A 318 -4.43 13.20 -17.88
C VAL A 318 -5.34 12.07 -18.36
N SER A 319 -5.86 11.26 -17.44
CA SER A 319 -6.75 10.14 -17.78
C SER A 319 -8.22 10.54 -17.84
N PRO A 320 -9.03 10.02 -18.78
CA PRO A 320 -10.48 10.20 -18.80
C PRO A 320 -11.17 9.89 -17.47
N SER A 321 -10.68 8.88 -16.74
CA SER A 321 -11.24 8.48 -15.44
C SER A 321 -11.11 9.55 -14.36
N GLN A 322 -10.14 10.47 -14.49
CA GLN A 322 -9.96 11.60 -13.57
C GLN A 322 -11.04 12.69 -13.74
N PHE A 323 -11.87 12.60 -14.78
CA PHE A 323 -13.04 13.46 -14.98
C PHE A 323 -14.34 12.86 -14.43
N ALA A 324 -14.31 11.61 -13.94
CA ALA A 324 -15.39 11.02 -13.16
C ALA A 324 -15.17 11.30 -11.66
N PRO A 325 -16.23 11.59 -10.87
CA PRO A 325 -16.08 11.80 -9.43
C PRO A 325 -15.69 10.49 -8.72
N GLU A 326 -14.93 10.63 -7.63
CA GLU A 326 -14.58 9.51 -6.73
C GLU A 326 -15.87 8.86 -6.20
N GLU A 327 -15.97 7.53 -6.33
CA GLU A 327 -17.08 6.79 -5.74
C GLU A 327 -17.01 6.93 -4.21
N GLU A 328 -18.02 7.54 -3.59
CA GLU A 328 -18.26 7.40 -2.16
C GLU A 328 -18.47 5.91 -1.86
N ALA A 329 -17.42 5.24 -1.40
CA ALA A 329 -17.48 3.87 -0.95
C ALA A 329 -18.59 3.76 0.11
N ALA A 330 -19.61 2.95 -0.19
CA ALA A 330 -20.68 2.64 0.74
C ALA A 330 -20.06 2.20 2.08
N SER A 331 -20.42 2.93 3.13
CA SER A 331 -19.96 2.76 4.51
C SER A 331 -19.80 1.29 4.92
N GLU A 332 -18.56 0.80 4.98
CA GLU A 332 -18.25 -0.41 5.71
C GLU A 332 -18.19 -0.07 7.21
N THR A 333 -19.12 -0.63 7.98
CA THR A 333 -18.91 -0.79 9.41
C THR A 333 -17.65 -1.64 9.60
N PRO A 334 -16.63 -1.16 10.34
CA PRO A 334 -15.35 -1.82 10.40
C PRO A 334 -15.49 -3.17 11.11
N SER A 335 -15.32 -4.27 10.38
CA SER A 335 -14.97 -5.53 11.01
C SER A 335 -13.54 -5.42 11.49
N THR A 336 -13.38 -5.54 12.80
CA THR A 336 -12.13 -5.29 13.52
C THR A 336 -11.05 -6.30 13.10
N GLU A 337 -10.22 -5.95 12.13
CA GLU A 337 -8.96 -6.63 11.85
C GLU A 337 -7.86 -6.08 12.77
N GLU A 338 -6.98 -6.98 13.22
CA GLU A 338 -5.75 -6.64 13.92
C GLU A 338 -4.93 -5.71 13.04
N TRP A 339 -4.50 -4.57 13.60
CA TRP A 339 -3.62 -3.65 12.89
C TRP A 339 -2.26 -4.33 12.74
N ILE A 340 -2.01 -4.84 11.54
CA ILE A 340 -0.69 -5.25 11.06
C ILE A 340 -0.28 -4.13 10.10
N GLU A 341 0.84 -3.45 10.37
CA GLU A 341 1.49 -2.56 9.40
C GLU A 341 2.05 -3.41 8.26
N ILE A 342 1.18 -3.75 7.31
CA ILE A 342 1.52 -4.25 5.99
C ILE A 342 1.08 -3.16 5.03
N GLU A 343 2.02 -2.63 4.24
CA GLU A 343 1.71 -1.80 3.08
C GLU A 343 0.66 -2.53 2.21
N PRO A 344 -0.40 -1.85 1.74
CA PRO A 344 -1.49 -2.47 0.98
C PRO A 344 -1.03 -3.33 -0.20
N GLU A 345 0.13 -2.99 -0.79
CA GLU A 345 0.72 -3.63 -1.97
C GLU A 345 1.39 -4.98 -1.70
N LEU A 346 1.66 -5.32 -0.43
CA LEU A 346 2.22 -6.62 -0.02
C LEU A 346 1.14 -7.62 0.42
N ARG A 347 -0.15 -7.26 0.33
CA ARG A 347 -1.24 -8.23 0.43
C ARG A 347 -1.30 -9.02 -0.89
N PRO A 348 -1.48 -10.36 -0.86
CA PRO A 348 -2.03 -11.06 -2.03
C PRO A 348 -3.31 -10.30 -2.44
N PRO A 349 -3.63 -10.11 -3.74
CA PRO A 349 -4.76 -9.30 -4.16
C PRO A 349 -6.05 -9.84 -3.54
N ARG A 350 -6.42 -9.29 -2.40
CA ARG A 350 -7.77 -9.30 -1.88
C ARG A 350 -8.33 -7.99 -2.35
N ILE A 351 -8.97 -8.04 -3.51
CA ILE A 351 -9.89 -6.98 -3.90
C ILE A 351 -11.01 -7.07 -2.85
N ASP A 352 -10.91 -6.31 -1.75
CA ASP A 352 -11.81 -6.47 -0.61
C ASP A 352 -13.24 -5.99 -0.95
N ASN A 353 -13.36 -5.01 -1.86
CA ASN A 353 -14.65 -4.51 -2.33
C ASN A 353 -15.32 -5.48 -3.34
N PRO A 354 -16.47 -6.10 -3.00
CA PRO A 354 -17.19 -6.99 -3.91
C PRO A 354 -17.64 -6.32 -5.22
N ALA A 355 -17.81 -5.00 -5.23
CA ALA A 355 -18.15 -4.24 -6.43
C ALA A 355 -16.96 -4.14 -7.39
N THR A 356 -15.78 -3.77 -6.89
CA THR A 356 -14.54 -3.69 -7.67
C THR A 356 -14.12 -5.07 -8.19
N ARG A 357 -14.28 -6.13 -7.38
CA ARG A 357 -14.06 -7.54 -7.82
C ARG A 357 -14.90 -7.90 -9.02
N TYR A 358 -16.17 -7.51 -8.97
CA TYR A 358 -17.12 -7.81 -10.03
C TYR A 358 -16.80 -7.00 -11.29
N GLY A 359 -16.44 -5.73 -11.14
CA GLY A 359 -15.97 -4.88 -12.23
C GLY A 359 -14.78 -5.49 -12.97
N VAL A 360 -13.69 -5.76 -12.25
CA VAL A 360 -12.49 -6.39 -12.83
C VAL A 360 -12.83 -7.70 -13.54
N TRP A 361 -13.60 -8.58 -12.90
CA TRP A 361 -14.05 -9.84 -13.53
C TRP A 361 -14.89 -9.61 -14.79
N TRP A 362 -15.75 -8.58 -14.81
CA TRP A 362 -16.59 -8.25 -15.96
C TRP A 362 -15.74 -7.78 -17.15
N HIS A 363 -14.78 -6.88 -16.92
CA HIS A 363 -13.85 -6.42 -17.97
C HIS A 363 -12.99 -7.58 -18.50
N ASP A 364 -12.39 -8.39 -17.61
CA ASP A 364 -11.60 -9.58 -17.99
C ASP A 364 -12.41 -10.59 -18.82
N PHE A 365 -13.69 -10.78 -18.48
CA PHE A 365 -14.60 -11.63 -19.23
C PHE A 365 -14.91 -11.04 -20.62
N ILE A 366 -15.25 -9.76 -20.68
CA ILE A 366 -15.65 -9.08 -21.91
C ILE A 366 -14.48 -9.01 -22.90
N GLU A 367 -13.25 -8.76 -22.45
CA GLU A 367 -12.06 -8.71 -23.30
C GLU A 367 -11.83 -10.03 -24.06
N GLN A 368 -12.20 -11.16 -23.45
CA GLN A 368 -12.08 -12.49 -24.06
C GLN A 368 -13.15 -12.76 -25.13
N LEU A 369 -14.17 -11.91 -25.26
CA LEU A 369 -15.23 -12.12 -26.25
C LEU A 369 -14.73 -11.85 -27.67
N ALA A 370 -14.84 -12.86 -28.51
CA ALA A 370 -14.57 -12.70 -29.94
C ALA A 370 -15.77 -12.04 -30.63
N TRP A 371 -15.91 -10.71 -30.55
CA TRP A 371 -17.06 -9.91 -31.04
C TRP A 371 -17.44 -10.08 -32.53
N ARG A 372 -16.62 -10.74 -33.35
CA ARG A 372 -16.95 -11.10 -34.75
C ARG A 372 -17.53 -12.50 -34.92
N SER A 373 -17.51 -13.31 -33.87
CA SER A 373 -18.00 -14.69 -33.91
C SER A 373 -19.49 -14.79 -33.58
N GLN A 374 -20.09 -15.95 -33.83
CA GLN A 374 -21.50 -16.18 -33.52
C GLN A 374 -21.74 -16.12 -32.01
N ILE A 375 -22.94 -15.68 -31.61
CA ILE A 375 -23.37 -15.55 -30.20
C ILE A 375 -23.13 -16.84 -29.40
N LYS A 376 -23.25 -18.01 -30.04
CA LYS A 376 -22.97 -19.31 -29.43
C LYS A 376 -21.53 -19.40 -28.85
N ASN A 377 -20.55 -18.83 -29.54
CA ASN A 377 -19.15 -18.82 -29.10
C ASN A 377 -18.93 -17.86 -27.92
N TRP A 378 -19.77 -16.83 -27.79
CA TRP A 378 -19.75 -15.94 -26.63
C TRP A 378 -20.32 -16.60 -25.40
N SER A 379 -21.42 -17.35 -25.54
CA SER A 379 -21.99 -18.14 -24.43
C SER A 379 -20.99 -19.17 -23.90
N GLU A 380 -20.25 -19.85 -24.78
CA GLU A 380 -19.18 -20.79 -24.36
C GLU A 380 -18.04 -20.08 -23.60
N THR A 381 -17.72 -18.84 -23.98
CA THR A 381 -16.70 -18.02 -23.31
C THR A 381 -17.20 -17.52 -21.94
N PHE A 382 -18.47 -17.16 -21.84
CA PHE A 382 -19.12 -16.81 -20.58
C PHE A 382 -19.14 -18.01 -19.62
N ASP A 383 -19.58 -19.18 -20.08
CA ASP A 383 -19.66 -20.39 -19.26
C ASP A 383 -18.29 -20.79 -18.68
N ARG A 384 -17.21 -20.62 -19.47
CA ARG A 384 -15.83 -20.86 -19.01
C ARG A 384 -15.39 -19.90 -17.91
N ASN A 385 -15.78 -18.63 -17.98
CA ASN A 385 -15.40 -17.58 -17.02
C ASN A 385 -16.34 -17.50 -15.80
N LEU A 386 -17.53 -18.10 -15.88
CA LEU A 386 -18.56 -18.05 -14.85
C LEU A 386 -18.10 -18.62 -13.50
N ALA A 387 -17.26 -19.66 -13.52
CA ALA A 387 -16.72 -20.29 -12.31
C ALA A 387 -15.85 -19.34 -11.48
N ALA A 388 -15.24 -18.34 -12.12
CA ALA A 388 -14.42 -17.31 -11.46
C ALA A 388 -15.24 -16.06 -11.05
N SER A 389 -16.54 -16.02 -11.37
CA SER A 389 -17.39 -14.86 -11.10
C SER A 389 -17.60 -14.65 -9.59
N PRO A 390 -17.32 -13.45 -9.05
CA PRO A 390 -17.57 -13.13 -7.64
C PRO A 390 -19.06 -13.20 -7.25
N ASP A 391 -19.97 -13.03 -8.21
CA ASP A 391 -21.42 -13.13 -8.04
C ASP A 391 -22.06 -13.79 -9.27
N VAL A 392 -22.16 -15.12 -9.22
CA VAL A 392 -22.70 -15.98 -10.29
C VAL A 392 -24.16 -15.63 -10.63
N ALA A 393 -24.95 -15.20 -9.66
CA ALA A 393 -26.35 -14.87 -9.89
C ALA A 393 -26.48 -13.54 -10.63
N ARG A 394 -25.67 -12.55 -10.26
CA ARG A 394 -25.59 -11.25 -10.95
C ARG A 394 -25.05 -11.40 -12.36
N SER A 395 -23.93 -12.10 -12.55
CA SER A 395 -23.33 -12.31 -13.88
C SER A 395 -24.27 -12.99 -14.85
N LYS A 396 -25.04 -14.00 -14.44
CA LYS A 396 -26.07 -14.60 -15.31
C LYS A 396 -27.15 -13.61 -15.73
N ARG A 397 -27.59 -12.72 -14.83
CA ARG A 397 -28.60 -11.71 -15.14
C ARG A 397 -28.05 -10.65 -16.09
N GLU A 398 -26.88 -10.09 -15.79
CA GLU A 398 -26.25 -9.05 -16.60
C GLU A 398 -25.82 -9.57 -17.97
N TRP A 399 -25.32 -10.82 -18.05
CA TRP A 399 -25.05 -11.47 -19.32
C TRP A 399 -26.31 -11.62 -20.17
N LYS A 400 -27.43 -12.06 -19.57
CA LYS A 400 -28.71 -12.14 -20.28
C LYS A 400 -29.17 -10.76 -20.77
N LEU A 401 -29.06 -9.71 -19.95
CA LEU A 401 -29.41 -8.35 -20.35
C LEU A 401 -28.56 -7.86 -21.53
N LEU A 402 -27.26 -8.17 -21.51
CA LEU A 402 -26.36 -7.86 -22.62
C LEU A 402 -26.77 -8.62 -23.89
N GLN A 403 -27.10 -9.91 -23.80
CA GLN A 403 -27.61 -10.68 -24.94
C GLN A 403 -28.89 -10.08 -25.52
N ASP A 404 -29.87 -9.76 -24.66
CA ASP A 404 -31.14 -9.14 -25.06
C ASP A 404 -30.88 -7.78 -25.76
N GLN A 405 -29.91 -6.99 -25.27
CA GLN A 405 -29.55 -5.69 -25.86
C GLN A 405 -28.71 -5.79 -27.14
N ILE A 406 -27.99 -6.89 -27.33
CA ILE A 406 -27.33 -7.17 -28.60
C ILE A 406 -28.38 -7.56 -29.64
N GLU A 407 -29.37 -8.39 -29.27
CA GLU A 407 -30.42 -8.88 -30.18
C GLU A 407 -31.51 -7.84 -30.50
N SER A 408 -31.59 -6.74 -29.73
CA SER A 408 -32.55 -5.66 -29.98
C SER A 408 -32.28 -4.94 -31.31
N GLY A 409 -33.36 -4.47 -31.96
CA GLY A 409 -33.31 -3.89 -33.32
C GLY A 409 -32.45 -2.63 -33.43
N ASP A 410 -32.39 -1.82 -32.37
CA ASP A 410 -31.57 -0.60 -32.25
C ASP A 410 -30.29 -0.85 -31.40
N GLY A 411 -29.94 -2.12 -31.20
CA GLY A 411 -28.94 -2.58 -30.25
C GLY A 411 -27.51 -2.67 -30.81
N LEU A 412 -26.61 -3.22 -29.98
CA LEU A 412 -25.18 -3.33 -30.29
C LEU A 412 -24.90 -4.20 -31.53
N ALA A 413 -25.79 -5.13 -31.91
CA ALA A 413 -25.57 -5.98 -33.09
C ALA A 413 -25.56 -5.19 -34.41
N GLN A 414 -26.32 -4.11 -34.54
CA GLN A 414 -26.28 -3.30 -35.76
C GLN A 414 -24.92 -2.58 -35.87
N GLN A 415 -24.46 -1.96 -34.78
CA GLN A 415 -23.16 -1.31 -34.72
C GLN A 415 -22.01 -2.30 -35.02
N LEU A 416 -22.09 -3.52 -34.49
CA LEU A 416 -21.11 -4.58 -34.77
C LEU A 416 -21.11 -5.00 -36.25
N ARG A 417 -22.27 -5.12 -36.90
CA ARG A 417 -22.39 -5.48 -38.33
C ARG A 417 -21.87 -4.37 -39.25
N ASP A 418 -22.18 -3.13 -38.91
CA ASP A 418 -21.83 -1.97 -39.74
C ASP A 418 -20.36 -1.55 -39.56
N SER A 419 -19.74 -1.95 -38.44
CA SER A 419 -18.32 -1.70 -38.16
C SER A 419 -17.38 -2.48 -39.10
N ASN A 420 -16.36 -1.79 -39.60
CA ASN A 420 -15.28 -2.40 -40.39
C ASN A 420 -14.10 -2.81 -39.52
N LEU A 421 -13.92 -2.16 -38.37
CA LEU A 421 -12.86 -2.43 -37.41
C LEU A 421 -13.41 -2.39 -35.99
N ILE A 422 -13.07 -3.41 -35.20
CA ILE A 422 -13.46 -3.57 -33.80
C ILE A 422 -12.17 -3.62 -32.99
N ARG A 423 -12.06 -2.77 -31.97
CA ARG A 423 -10.94 -2.75 -31.03
C ARG A 423 -11.47 -2.85 -29.61
N GLN A 424 -10.96 -3.84 -28.88
CA GLN A 424 -11.18 -3.99 -27.44
C GLN A 424 -9.98 -3.39 -26.73
N GLU A 425 -10.19 -2.81 -25.55
CA GLU A 425 -9.13 -2.20 -24.73
C GLU A 425 -8.22 -1.29 -25.58
N MET A 426 -8.84 -0.40 -26.37
CA MET A 426 -8.11 0.44 -27.32
C MET A 426 -7.39 1.56 -26.56
N PRO A 427 -6.04 1.58 -26.52
CA PRO A 427 -5.32 2.70 -25.97
C PRO A 427 -5.49 3.91 -26.90
N PHE A 428 -5.64 5.09 -26.32
CA PHE A 428 -5.60 6.33 -27.06
C PHE A 428 -4.70 7.34 -26.35
N PHE A 429 -4.04 8.16 -27.16
CA PHE A 429 -3.24 9.29 -26.72
C PHE A 429 -3.52 10.45 -27.67
N TRP A 430 -4.05 11.55 -27.14
CA TRP A 430 -4.35 12.72 -27.95
C TRP A 430 -4.22 14.02 -27.15
N SER A 431 -3.49 14.99 -27.69
CA SER A 431 -3.44 16.34 -27.15
C SER A 431 -4.54 17.24 -27.75
N PRO A 432 -5.49 17.76 -26.94
CA PRO A 432 -6.47 18.73 -27.40
C PRO A 432 -5.85 20.13 -27.65
N SER A 433 -4.61 20.38 -27.21
CA SER A 433 -3.95 21.67 -27.30
C SER A 433 -2.89 21.73 -28.40
N ARG A 434 -2.91 22.80 -29.23
CA ARG A 434 -1.82 23.13 -30.17
C ARG A 434 -0.47 23.40 -29.47
N THR A 435 -0.45 23.64 -28.16
CA THR A 435 0.78 23.87 -27.38
C THR A 435 1.46 22.60 -26.87
N GLY A 436 0.82 21.42 -27.00
CA GLY A 436 1.44 20.10 -26.76
C GLY A 436 1.83 19.77 -25.32
N ARG A 437 1.47 20.60 -24.33
CA ARG A 437 1.88 20.39 -22.92
C ARG A 437 0.98 19.46 -22.12
N LYS A 438 -0.28 19.29 -22.53
CA LYS A 438 -1.24 18.39 -21.89
C LYS A 438 -1.82 17.43 -22.91
N SER A 439 -1.81 16.15 -22.60
CA SER A 439 -2.39 15.09 -23.43
C SER A 439 -3.36 14.24 -22.64
N LEU A 440 -4.43 13.81 -23.31
CA LEU A 440 -5.33 12.80 -22.80
C LEU A 440 -4.74 11.43 -23.14
N GLU A 441 -4.68 10.56 -22.15
CA GLU A 441 -4.20 9.19 -22.29
C GLU A 441 -5.16 8.26 -21.56
N GLY A 442 -5.57 7.18 -22.18
CA GLY A 442 -6.41 6.19 -21.51
C GLY A 442 -6.75 5.02 -22.41
N ILE A 443 -7.68 4.20 -21.93
CA ILE A 443 -8.16 3.01 -22.61
C ILE A 443 -9.67 3.15 -22.83
N VAL A 444 -10.12 2.74 -24.01
CA VAL A 444 -11.51 2.58 -24.38
C VAL A 444 -11.84 1.09 -24.45
N ASP A 445 -12.75 0.60 -23.62
CA ASP A 445 -13.02 -0.84 -23.52
C ASP A 445 -13.48 -1.45 -24.85
N LEU A 446 -14.33 -0.75 -25.61
CA LEU A 446 -14.76 -1.18 -26.95
C LEU A 446 -14.95 0.01 -27.90
N ALA A 447 -14.20 0.01 -29.00
CA ALA A 447 -14.32 0.99 -30.08
C ALA A 447 -14.66 0.29 -31.40
N LEU A 448 -15.75 0.71 -32.03
CA LEU A 448 -16.24 0.22 -33.32
C LEU A 448 -16.10 1.34 -34.36
N PHE A 449 -15.35 1.09 -35.43
CA PHE A 449 -15.12 2.07 -36.48
C PHE A 449 -15.92 1.70 -37.73
N ASN A 450 -16.81 2.60 -38.15
CA ASN A 450 -17.48 2.54 -39.43
C ASN A 450 -16.77 3.49 -40.41
N GLN A 451 -15.88 2.94 -41.25
CA GLN A 451 -15.07 3.72 -42.18
C GLN A 451 -15.92 4.32 -43.32
N LYS A 452 -17.08 3.73 -43.63
CA LYS A 452 -17.98 4.21 -44.68
C LYS A 452 -18.81 5.42 -44.22
N ALA A 453 -19.22 5.43 -42.96
CA ALA A 453 -19.97 6.53 -42.36
C ALA A 453 -19.07 7.58 -41.67
N THR A 454 -17.76 7.31 -41.55
CA THR A 454 -16.80 8.11 -40.76
C THR A 454 -17.22 8.29 -39.29
N GLU A 455 -17.82 7.25 -38.72
CA GLU A 455 -18.34 7.23 -37.36
C GLU A 455 -17.55 6.27 -36.49
N VAL A 456 -17.36 6.64 -35.22
CA VAL A 456 -16.77 5.79 -34.19
C VAL A 456 -17.78 5.64 -33.07
N PHE A 457 -18.14 4.40 -32.75
CA PHE A 457 -18.95 4.07 -31.61
C PHE A 457 -18.05 3.60 -30.48
N ILE A 458 -18.09 4.30 -29.35
CA ILE A 458 -17.29 4.03 -28.15
C ILE A 458 -18.22 3.48 -27.07
N LEU A 459 -17.77 2.44 -26.40
CA LEU A 459 -18.44 1.82 -25.28
C LEU A 459 -17.42 1.57 -24.17
N ASP A 460 -17.73 2.09 -22.99
CA ASP A 460 -16.98 1.95 -21.74
C ASP A 460 -17.94 1.30 -20.72
N TRP A 461 -17.54 0.15 -20.19
CA TRP A 461 -18.34 -0.66 -19.28
C TRP A 461 -18.27 -0.08 -17.88
N LYS A 462 -19.43 0.09 -17.28
CA LYS A 462 -19.56 0.50 -15.89
C LYS A 462 -20.40 -0.52 -15.13
N THR A 463 -19.89 -0.97 -14.00
CA THR A 463 -20.51 -2.04 -13.18
C THR A 463 -21.13 -1.52 -11.87
N ASN A 464 -21.44 -0.22 -11.80
CA ASN A 464 -22.08 0.37 -10.62
C ASN A 464 -23.46 -0.26 -10.37
N ARG A 465 -23.83 -0.39 -9.09
CA ARG A 465 -25.17 -0.88 -8.70
C ARG A 465 -26.12 0.29 -8.57
N ILE A 466 -26.95 0.50 -9.59
CA ILE A 466 -27.96 1.57 -9.60
C ILE A 466 -29.37 1.01 -9.76
N ALA A 467 -30.33 1.66 -9.13
CA ALA A 467 -31.74 1.36 -9.33
C ALA A 467 -32.18 1.82 -10.74
N ALA A 468 -33.09 1.08 -11.37
CA ALA A 468 -33.48 1.32 -12.77
C ALA A 468 -34.05 2.72 -13.03
N ASP A 469 -34.66 3.34 -12.03
CA ASP A 469 -35.22 4.70 -12.05
C ASP A 469 -34.14 5.81 -11.92
N LYS A 470 -32.87 5.45 -11.70
CA LYS A 470 -31.76 6.39 -11.50
C LYS A 470 -30.69 6.35 -12.61
N ILE A 471 -30.92 5.62 -13.70
CA ILE A 471 -29.95 5.46 -14.80
C ILE A 471 -29.51 6.80 -15.40
N ASP A 472 -30.41 7.79 -15.51
CA ASP A 472 -30.07 9.10 -16.07
C ASP A 472 -29.03 9.87 -15.23
N ILE A 473 -28.99 9.64 -13.90
CA ILE A 473 -27.98 10.22 -13.01
C ILE A 473 -26.58 9.70 -13.38
N LEU A 474 -26.46 8.40 -13.70
CA LEU A 474 -25.20 7.78 -14.09
C LEU A 474 -24.73 8.28 -15.46
N ARG A 475 -25.67 8.56 -16.38
CA ARG A 475 -25.35 9.18 -17.67
C ARG A 475 -24.72 10.57 -17.49
N ASP A 476 -25.27 11.39 -16.61
CA ASP A 476 -24.71 12.72 -16.36
C ASP A 476 -23.38 12.65 -15.58
N LEU A 477 -23.22 11.66 -14.69
CA LEU A 477 -21.99 11.41 -13.93
C LEU A 477 -20.79 11.10 -14.84
N TYR A 478 -20.98 10.24 -15.83
CA TYR A 478 -19.90 9.80 -16.73
C TYR A 478 -19.81 10.62 -18.02
N ARG A 479 -20.67 11.63 -18.20
CA ARG A 479 -20.63 12.52 -19.37
C ARG A 479 -19.26 13.20 -19.57
N PRO A 480 -18.56 13.70 -18.53
CA PRO A 480 -17.23 14.30 -18.71
C PRO A 480 -16.17 13.29 -19.16
N GLN A 481 -16.21 12.06 -18.63
CA GLN A 481 -15.33 10.97 -19.07
C GLN A 481 -15.59 10.62 -20.54
N MET A 482 -16.87 10.50 -20.94
CA MET A 482 -17.25 10.25 -22.34
C MET A 482 -16.80 11.38 -23.27
N ALA A 483 -16.91 12.63 -22.82
CA ALA A 483 -16.44 13.79 -23.57
C ALA A 483 -14.92 13.83 -23.72
N ALA A 484 -14.14 13.18 -22.85
CA ALA A 484 -12.68 13.11 -22.98
C ALA A 484 -12.21 12.14 -24.08
N TYR A 485 -13.09 11.25 -24.55
CA TYR A 485 -12.83 10.41 -25.72
C TYR A 485 -13.09 11.12 -27.06
N TRP A 486 -13.58 12.37 -27.03
CA TRP A 486 -13.95 13.21 -28.16
C TRP A 486 -13.16 14.51 -28.19
#